data_AF-A0A4S4KN78-F1
#
_entry.id   AF-A0A4S4KN78-F1
#
_cell.length_a   1.000
_cell.length_b   1.000
_cell.length_c   1.000
_cell.angle_alpha   90.00
_cell.angle_beta   90.00
_cell.angle_gamma   90.00
#
_symmetry.space_group_name_H-M   'P 1'
#
loop_
_entity.id
_entity.type
_entity.pdbx_description
1 polymer ?
#
loop_
_entity_poly.entity_id
_entity_poly.type
_entity_poly.pdbx_seq_one_letter_code
_entity_poly.pdbx_strand_id
1 'polypeptide(L)'
;MKLTATLASLVALVPFAAAQSAVWGQCGGIGWTGPTTCATGSASAPSSVPSQSSSPTSTAGGSSPSSSVKLHTLAKSKGKLYFGTATDNPELTDTAYVSGLSDGTMFGQITPGNSMKWDATEPSRGTFTFTQGDAIASLAKKNGQLLREPFNDDGTWRTDVFYNTLGISYVSIALNSARTADPNAKLYINDYNVESPGAKSTALQNLVKSLKSSGAPIDGVGLQAHFIVGEVPSQASLQQNMEAFTALGVEVAITELDIRMTLPSTTALLTQQEKDYQTVIAACAAVQGCTFSGQGAACPWDANLVKKPAFTGIADGFGA
;
A
#
# COMPACT_ATOMS: atom_id res chain seq x y z
N MET A 1 -57.50 -35.55 -33.16
CA MET A 1 -58.02 -34.47 -34.03
C MET A 1 -57.15 -33.24 -33.80
N LYS A 2 -56.53 -32.74 -34.86
CA LYS A 2 -55.49 -31.70 -34.86
C LYS A 2 -56.09 -30.34 -34.48
N LEU A 3 -55.38 -29.56 -33.68
CA LEU A 3 -55.53 -28.10 -33.63
C LEU A 3 -54.17 -27.49 -33.97
N THR A 4 -54.11 -27.00 -35.20
CA THR A 4 -53.05 -26.20 -35.81
C THR A 4 -53.21 -24.75 -35.39
N ALA A 5 -52.13 -24.13 -34.89
CA ALA A 5 -51.97 -22.69 -34.92
C ALA A 5 -50.59 -22.37 -35.51
N THR A 6 -50.65 -21.75 -36.68
CA THR A 6 -49.58 -21.26 -37.53
C THR A 6 -48.81 -20.14 -36.82
N LEU A 7 -47.48 -20.28 -36.70
CA LEU A 7 -46.59 -19.16 -36.36
C LEU A 7 -45.74 -18.85 -37.59
N ALA A 8 -46.02 -17.70 -38.22
CA ALA A 8 -45.24 -17.20 -39.34
C ALA A 8 -43.92 -16.59 -38.83
N SER A 9 -42.84 -17.00 -39.48
CA SER A 9 -41.47 -16.61 -39.23
C SER A 9 -41.23 -15.11 -39.40
N LEU A 10 -40.60 -14.48 -38.41
CA LEU A 10 -39.82 -13.26 -38.59
C LEU A 10 -38.38 -13.57 -38.13
N VAL A 11 -37.57 -14.08 -39.06
CA VAL A 11 -36.13 -14.26 -38.84
C VAL A 11 -35.47 -12.89 -39.03
N ALA A 12 -35.20 -12.20 -37.92
CA ALA A 12 -34.23 -11.13 -37.92
C ALA A 12 -32.82 -11.77 -37.93
N LEU A 13 -32.11 -11.62 -39.04
CA LEU A 13 -30.67 -11.87 -39.14
C LEU A 13 -29.95 -10.91 -38.19
N VAL A 14 -29.63 -11.37 -36.98
CA VAL A 14 -28.62 -10.74 -36.14
C VAL A 14 -27.27 -11.26 -36.62
N PRO A 15 -26.35 -10.41 -37.11
CA PRO A 15 -24.98 -10.86 -37.34
C PRO A 15 -24.40 -11.24 -35.98
N PHE A 16 -24.04 -12.52 -35.83
CA PHE A 16 -23.08 -12.94 -34.81
C PHE A 16 -21.75 -12.24 -35.12
N ALA A 17 -21.57 -11.04 -34.58
CA ALA A 17 -20.24 -10.52 -34.35
C ALA A 17 -19.64 -11.41 -33.26
N ALA A 18 -18.84 -12.40 -33.68
CA ALA A 18 -17.84 -12.95 -32.78
C ALA A 18 -17.06 -11.75 -32.26
N ALA A 19 -17.14 -11.49 -30.95
CA ALA A 19 -16.37 -10.45 -30.29
C ALA A 19 -14.89 -10.79 -30.47
N GLN A 20 -14.30 -10.34 -31.58
CA GLN A 20 -12.87 -10.27 -31.71
C GLN A 20 -12.43 -9.24 -30.68
N SER A 21 -11.72 -9.73 -29.67
CA SER A 21 -11.06 -8.89 -28.68
C SER A 21 -10.29 -7.79 -29.43
N ALA A 22 -10.39 -6.55 -28.94
CA ALA A 22 -9.61 -5.45 -29.47
C ALA A 22 -8.12 -5.87 -29.49
N VAL A 23 -7.38 -5.40 -30.48
CA VAL A 23 -5.95 -5.68 -30.73
C VAL A 23 -5.05 -5.58 -29.47
N TRP A 24 -5.53 -4.90 -28.43
CA TRP A 24 -4.91 -4.69 -27.13
C TRP A 24 -4.99 -5.86 -26.13
N GLY A 25 -5.66 -6.97 -26.48
CA GLY A 25 -5.71 -8.18 -25.63
C GLY A 25 -4.65 -9.24 -25.94
N GLN A 26 -3.66 -8.95 -26.79
CA GLN A 26 -2.83 -10.01 -27.40
C GLN A 26 -1.43 -10.22 -26.78
N CYS A 27 -1.04 -9.50 -25.73
CA CYS A 27 0.34 -9.62 -25.20
C CYS A 27 0.40 -9.58 -23.67
N GLY A 28 0.39 -10.77 -23.04
CA GLY A 28 0.99 -11.03 -21.72
C GLY A 28 0.27 -10.50 -20.47
N GLY A 29 0.22 -11.34 -19.43
CA GLY A 29 -0.30 -11.06 -18.09
C GLY A 29 -0.18 -12.31 -17.20
N ILE A 30 -0.27 -12.17 -15.87
CA ILE A 30 -0.19 -13.31 -14.94
C ILE A 30 -1.30 -14.31 -15.28
N GLY A 31 -0.91 -15.54 -15.68
CA GLY A 31 -1.81 -16.60 -16.14
C GLY A 31 -1.97 -16.74 -17.66
N TRP A 32 -1.27 -15.95 -18.49
CA TRP A 32 -1.34 -16.02 -19.96
C TRP A 32 -0.41 -17.10 -20.55
N THR A 33 -0.95 -17.96 -21.42
CA THR A 33 -0.20 -19.07 -22.08
C THR A 33 -0.03 -18.87 -23.59
N GLY A 34 -0.40 -17.71 -24.13
CA GLY A 34 -0.31 -17.39 -25.56
C GLY A 34 1.03 -16.75 -25.99
N PRO A 35 1.17 -16.38 -27.28
CA PRO A 35 2.39 -15.78 -27.82
C PRO A 35 2.80 -14.49 -27.10
N THR A 36 4.12 -14.26 -26.94
CA THR A 36 4.70 -13.11 -26.21
C THR A 36 5.17 -11.98 -27.12
N THR A 37 4.93 -12.05 -28.42
CA THR A 37 5.31 -11.04 -29.41
C THR A 37 4.08 -10.42 -30.06
N CYS A 38 3.96 -9.09 -30.01
CA CYS A 38 2.83 -8.36 -30.57
C CYS A 38 2.94 -8.24 -32.10
N ALA A 39 1.79 -8.22 -32.80
CA ALA A 39 1.75 -8.07 -34.25
C ALA A 39 2.31 -6.71 -34.71
N THR A 40 3.07 -6.70 -35.81
CA THR A 40 3.66 -5.51 -36.43
C THR A 40 2.60 -4.51 -36.88
N GLY A 41 2.68 -3.27 -36.36
CA GLY A 41 1.77 -2.16 -36.71
C GLY A 41 1.39 -1.21 -35.55
N SER A 42 1.74 -1.54 -34.30
CA SER A 42 1.29 -0.78 -33.11
C SER A 42 2.19 0.41 -32.70
N ALA A 43 3.04 0.91 -33.59
CA ALA A 43 3.86 2.10 -33.33
C ALA A 43 3.54 3.19 -34.36
N SER A 44 2.98 4.32 -33.90
CA SER A 44 2.78 5.51 -34.73
C SER A 44 4.07 6.34 -34.82
N ALA A 45 4.48 6.66 -36.06
CA ALA A 45 5.57 7.58 -36.38
C ALA A 45 5.12 9.06 -36.20
N PRO A 46 6.05 10.02 -35.96
CA PRO A 46 5.68 11.42 -35.73
C PRO A 46 5.40 12.16 -37.04
N SER A 47 4.19 12.72 -37.18
CA SER A 47 3.84 13.65 -38.25
C SER A 47 4.11 15.09 -37.83
N SER A 48 4.81 15.82 -38.69
CA SER A 48 5.11 17.26 -38.59
C SER A 48 3.85 18.14 -38.64
N VAL A 49 3.74 19.13 -37.74
CA VAL A 49 2.69 20.17 -37.74
C VAL A 49 3.35 21.57 -37.80
N PRO A 50 2.79 22.56 -38.53
CA PRO A 50 3.47 23.82 -38.82
C PRO A 50 3.42 24.83 -37.65
N SER A 51 4.47 25.67 -37.61
CA SER A 51 4.71 26.76 -36.67
C SER A 51 3.63 27.85 -36.69
N GLN A 52 2.99 28.11 -35.54
CA GLN A 52 2.37 29.40 -35.23
C GLN A 52 3.00 30.01 -33.98
N SER A 53 3.43 31.26 -34.14
CA SER A 53 4.04 32.11 -33.13
C SER A 53 2.99 32.68 -32.18
N SER A 54 3.11 32.39 -30.89
CA SER A 54 2.44 33.14 -29.82
C SER A 54 3.44 33.44 -28.69
N SER A 55 3.44 34.72 -28.27
CA SER A 55 4.28 35.30 -27.21
C SER A 55 4.15 34.56 -25.86
N PRO A 56 5.19 34.59 -25.00
CA PRO A 56 5.23 33.74 -23.82
C PRO A 56 4.35 34.33 -22.71
N THR A 57 3.20 33.71 -22.46
CA THR A 57 2.56 33.80 -21.15
C THR A 57 3.27 32.80 -20.26
N SER A 58 3.91 33.29 -19.19
CA SER A 58 4.59 32.49 -18.18
C SER A 58 3.61 31.53 -17.50
N THR A 59 3.52 30.31 -18.00
CA THR A 59 3.04 29.18 -17.22
C THR A 59 4.07 28.90 -16.14
N ALA A 60 3.63 29.00 -14.88
CA ALA A 60 4.37 28.52 -13.74
C ALA A 60 4.86 27.10 -14.04
N GLY A 61 6.18 26.94 -14.13
CA GLY A 61 6.79 25.63 -14.26
C GLY A 61 6.35 24.79 -13.07
N GLY A 62 5.79 23.61 -13.35
CA GLY A 62 5.73 22.57 -12.33
C GLY A 62 7.14 22.36 -11.84
N SER A 63 7.39 22.68 -10.57
CA SER A 63 8.68 22.48 -9.93
C SER A 63 9.06 21.03 -10.11
N SER A 64 10.15 20.77 -10.86
CA SER A 64 10.82 19.49 -10.81
C SER A 64 11.18 19.24 -9.33
N PRO A 65 10.85 18.08 -8.74
CA PRO A 65 11.03 17.84 -7.31
C PRO A 65 12.45 18.21 -6.91
N SER A 66 12.61 19.03 -5.87
CA SER A 66 13.92 19.42 -5.36
C SER A 66 14.71 18.14 -5.08
N SER A 67 15.77 17.93 -5.86
CA SER A 67 16.56 16.70 -5.87
C SER A 67 17.25 16.42 -4.53
N SER A 68 17.26 17.40 -3.61
CA SER A 68 17.93 17.34 -2.31
C SER A 68 17.06 16.86 -1.13
N VAL A 69 15.72 16.81 -1.25
CA VAL A 69 14.86 16.48 -0.10
C VAL A 69 15.11 15.04 0.35
N LYS A 70 15.42 14.86 1.64
CA LYS A 70 15.68 13.59 2.32
C LYS A 70 14.49 13.22 3.20
N LEU A 71 13.63 12.30 2.74
CA LEU A 71 12.30 12.07 3.35
C LEU A 71 12.38 11.64 4.82
N HIS A 72 13.30 10.74 5.18
CA HIS A 72 13.50 10.37 6.57
C HIS A 72 13.98 11.55 7.41
N THR A 73 14.98 12.31 6.95
CA THR A 73 15.45 13.52 7.65
C THR A 73 14.32 14.55 7.85
N LEU A 74 13.49 14.75 6.83
CA LEU A 74 12.34 15.66 6.89
C LEU A 74 11.29 15.16 7.89
N ALA A 75 10.95 13.87 7.88
CA ALA A 75 10.05 13.27 8.86
C ALA A 75 10.58 13.42 10.30
N LYS A 76 11.88 13.19 10.53
CA LYS A 76 12.53 13.45 11.84
C LYS A 76 12.38 14.90 12.28
N SER A 77 12.53 15.86 11.36
CA SER A 77 12.38 17.30 11.65
C SER A 77 10.96 17.67 12.11
N LYS A 78 9.96 16.85 11.77
CA LYS A 78 8.57 16.99 12.21
C LYS A 78 8.21 16.09 13.39
N GLY A 79 9.21 15.62 14.14
CA GLY A 79 9.02 14.83 15.35
C GLY A 79 8.61 13.37 15.11
N LYS A 80 8.67 12.87 13.87
CA LYS A 80 8.35 11.46 13.58
C LYS A 80 9.51 10.54 13.94
N LEU A 81 9.21 9.28 14.24
CA LEU A 81 10.26 8.29 14.57
C LEU A 81 11.07 7.96 13.33
N TYR A 82 10.38 7.70 12.21
CA TYR A 82 10.97 7.37 10.92
C TYR A 82 10.00 7.65 9.77
N PHE A 83 10.59 7.82 8.57
CA PHE A 83 10.01 7.43 7.29
C PHE A 83 10.77 6.19 6.79
N GLY A 84 10.06 5.19 6.27
CA GLY A 84 10.62 3.90 5.88
C GLY A 84 9.98 3.30 4.63
N THR A 85 10.45 2.11 4.24
CA THR A 85 9.93 1.40 3.07
C THR A 85 9.98 -0.13 3.22
N ALA A 86 9.07 -0.84 2.56
CA ALA A 86 9.16 -2.30 2.45
C ALA A 86 10.14 -2.73 1.35
N THR A 87 10.73 -3.91 1.49
CA THR A 87 11.55 -4.58 0.46
C THR A 87 11.34 -6.09 0.52
N ASP A 88 11.74 -6.80 -0.53
CA ASP A 88 11.76 -8.26 -0.54
C ASP A 88 13.07 -8.85 -1.06
N ASN A 89 13.37 -10.09 -0.68
CA ASN A 89 14.65 -10.74 -0.97
C ASN A 89 15.08 -10.72 -2.46
N PRO A 90 14.18 -10.89 -3.46
CA PRO A 90 14.58 -10.84 -4.87
C PRO A 90 15.14 -9.47 -5.31
N GLU A 91 14.66 -8.39 -4.70
CA GLU A 91 15.03 -7.01 -5.03
C GLU A 91 16.46 -6.68 -4.59
N LEU A 92 17.00 -7.42 -3.62
CA LEU A 92 18.34 -7.19 -3.06
C LEU A 92 19.48 -7.54 -4.03
N THR A 93 19.17 -8.10 -5.19
CA THR A 93 20.15 -8.34 -6.26
C THR A 93 20.38 -7.13 -7.16
N ASP A 94 19.44 -6.17 -7.17
CA ASP A 94 19.57 -4.92 -7.91
C ASP A 94 20.37 -3.89 -7.09
N THR A 95 21.61 -3.64 -7.50
CA THR A 95 22.51 -2.72 -6.80
C THR A 95 22.02 -1.27 -6.81
N ALA A 96 21.29 -0.84 -7.85
CA ALA A 96 20.77 0.53 -7.93
C ALA A 96 19.60 0.70 -6.95
N TYR A 97 18.70 -0.28 -6.89
CA TYR A 97 17.64 -0.36 -5.89
C TYR A 97 18.22 -0.37 -4.47
N VAL A 98 19.16 -1.27 -4.18
CA VAL A 98 19.79 -1.40 -2.85
C VAL A 98 20.52 -0.12 -2.44
N SER A 99 21.16 0.60 -3.37
CA SER A 99 21.79 1.88 -3.07
C SER A 99 20.78 2.94 -2.61
N GLY A 100 19.59 2.96 -3.19
CA GLY A 100 18.50 3.85 -2.76
C GLY A 100 17.92 3.41 -1.42
N LEU A 101 17.64 2.12 -1.27
CA LEU A 101 17.11 1.51 -0.05
C LEU A 101 18.04 1.73 1.16
N SER A 102 19.36 1.71 0.94
CA SER A 102 20.38 1.87 1.98
C SER A 102 20.66 3.32 2.37
N ASP A 103 20.06 4.31 1.68
CA ASP A 103 20.19 5.71 2.07
C ASP A 103 19.35 5.98 3.33
N GLY A 104 19.99 5.89 4.50
CA GLY A 104 19.37 6.13 5.81
C GLY A 104 18.80 7.55 6.00
N THR A 105 19.13 8.51 5.12
CA THR A 105 18.52 9.84 5.11
C THR A 105 17.21 9.87 4.29
N MET A 106 17.00 8.90 3.41
CA MET A 106 15.74 8.67 2.70
C MET A 106 14.82 7.71 3.44
N PHE A 107 15.34 6.56 3.89
CA PHE A 107 14.59 5.51 4.57
C PHE A 107 15.32 5.09 5.86
N GLY A 108 14.77 5.42 7.02
CA GLY A 108 15.34 5.03 8.32
C GLY A 108 14.70 3.81 8.95
N GLN A 109 13.81 3.12 8.21
CA GLN A 109 13.14 1.89 8.62
C GLN A 109 12.86 1.03 7.38
N ILE A 110 12.96 -0.30 7.54
CA ILE A 110 12.68 -1.28 6.49
C ILE A 110 11.73 -2.36 6.99
N THR A 111 10.74 -2.72 6.16
CA THR A 111 9.78 -3.81 6.42
C THR A 111 10.04 -5.00 5.46
N PRO A 112 10.24 -6.23 5.95
CA PRO A 112 10.31 -7.42 5.11
C PRO A 112 8.92 -7.74 4.52
N GLY A 113 8.80 -7.75 3.20
CA GLY A 113 7.53 -7.99 2.52
C GLY A 113 6.97 -9.39 2.75
N ASN A 114 7.83 -10.42 2.68
CA ASN A 114 7.40 -11.82 2.75
C ASN A 114 8.21 -12.71 3.69
N SER A 115 9.52 -12.51 3.80
CA SER A 115 10.42 -13.48 4.43
C SER A 115 10.31 -13.66 5.95
N MET A 116 9.41 -12.92 6.59
CA MET A 116 9.07 -13.07 8.01
C MET A 116 7.59 -13.43 8.23
N LYS A 117 6.89 -13.86 7.17
CA LYS A 117 5.58 -14.53 7.27
C LYS A 117 5.76 -15.96 7.79
N TRP A 118 4.65 -16.56 8.24
CA TRP A 118 4.68 -17.89 8.90
C TRP A 118 5.22 -18.97 7.97
N ASP A 119 4.69 -19.07 6.76
CA ASP A 119 5.13 -20.04 5.75
C ASP A 119 6.63 -19.95 5.43
N ALA A 120 7.20 -18.74 5.49
CA ALA A 120 8.63 -18.50 5.29
C ALA A 120 9.50 -18.83 6.52
N THR A 121 8.96 -18.73 7.74
CA THR A 121 9.72 -18.89 9.00
C THR A 121 9.54 -20.25 9.66
N GLU A 122 8.42 -20.92 9.43
CA GLU A 122 8.13 -22.28 9.91
C GLU A 122 7.39 -23.09 8.81
N PRO A 123 8.09 -23.47 7.72
CA PRO A 123 7.47 -24.16 6.58
C PRO A 123 6.91 -25.55 6.92
N SER A 124 7.38 -26.14 8.03
CA SER A 124 6.79 -27.35 8.60
C SER A 124 6.90 -27.29 10.12
N ARG A 125 5.90 -27.84 10.82
CA ARG A 125 5.77 -27.73 12.29
C ARG A 125 7.08 -28.09 13.00
N GLY A 126 7.61 -27.17 13.79
CA GLY A 126 8.84 -27.32 14.57
C GLY A 126 10.13 -27.17 13.76
N THR A 127 10.05 -26.89 12.47
CA THR A 127 11.21 -26.65 11.60
C THR A 127 11.23 -25.19 11.19
N PHE A 128 12.20 -24.44 11.72
CA PHE A 128 12.30 -23.01 11.48
C PHE A 128 13.35 -22.69 10.42
N THR A 129 13.05 -21.72 9.57
CA THR A 129 13.96 -21.17 8.57
C THR A 129 14.03 -19.66 8.70
N PHE A 130 15.16 -19.15 9.20
CA PHE A 130 15.35 -17.71 9.37
C PHE A 130 16.23 -17.08 8.29
N THR A 131 16.91 -17.84 7.42
CA THR A 131 17.90 -17.30 6.47
C THR A 131 17.41 -16.12 5.62
N GLN A 132 16.20 -16.22 5.05
CA GLN A 132 15.65 -15.13 4.23
C GLN A 132 15.22 -13.93 5.09
N GLY A 133 14.61 -14.22 6.25
CA GLY A 133 14.25 -13.22 7.25
C GLY A 133 15.48 -12.51 7.80
N ASP A 134 16.57 -13.22 8.07
CA ASP A 134 17.84 -12.72 8.59
C ASP A 134 18.57 -11.83 7.59
N ALA A 135 18.42 -12.04 6.28
CA ALA A 135 18.98 -11.15 5.28
C ALA A 135 18.32 -9.76 5.36
N ILE A 136 16.99 -9.71 5.47
CA ILE A 136 16.27 -8.45 5.64
C ILE A 136 16.38 -7.94 7.08
N ALA A 137 16.41 -8.80 8.09
CA ALA A 137 16.54 -8.43 9.49
C ALA A 137 17.95 -7.94 9.83
N SER A 138 19.00 -8.43 9.17
CA SER A 138 20.35 -7.86 9.27
C SER A 138 20.39 -6.46 8.67
N LEU A 139 19.60 -6.21 7.61
CA LEU A 139 19.36 -4.89 7.06
C LEU A 139 18.46 -4.03 7.96
N ALA A 140 17.55 -4.65 8.72
CA ALA A 140 16.45 -4.00 9.46
C ALA A 140 16.53 -4.09 11.00
N LYS A 141 17.67 -4.50 11.59
CA LYS A 141 17.85 -5.04 12.97
C LYS A 141 17.53 -4.11 14.17
N LYS A 142 16.53 -3.22 14.05
CA LYS A 142 16.12 -2.25 15.07
C LYS A 142 14.59 -2.20 15.32
N ASN A 143 13.72 -2.78 14.49
CA ASN A 143 12.32 -2.32 14.41
C ASN A 143 11.24 -3.43 14.53
N GLY A 144 10.91 -3.85 15.77
CA GLY A 144 9.96 -4.94 16.11
C GLY A 144 8.66 -5.04 15.28
N GLN A 145 8.26 -6.28 15.00
CA GLN A 145 7.32 -6.67 13.92
C GLN A 145 5.84 -6.78 14.36
N LEU A 146 4.93 -6.73 13.38
CA LEU A 146 3.47 -6.56 13.54
C LEU A 146 2.66 -7.88 13.41
N LEU A 147 1.52 -7.98 14.11
CA LEU A 147 0.47 -8.99 13.92
C LEU A 147 -0.58 -8.47 12.92
N ARG A 148 -1.10 -9.29 12.00
CA ARG A 148 -1.88 -8.81 10.83
C ARG A 148 -3.34 -9.30 10.77
N GLU A 149 -4.23 -8.38 10.37
CA GLU A 149 -5.56 -8.56 9.73
C GLU A 149 -6.64 -9.39 10.48
N PRO A 150 -7.02 -9.00 11.71
CA PRO A 150 -8.04 -9.73 12.47
C PRO A 150 -9.49 -9.60 11.95
N PHE A 151 -9.82 -8.60 11.13
CA PHE A 151 -11.21 -8.29 10.77
C PHE A 151 -11.53 -8.36 9.27
N ASN A 152 -12.79 -8.67 8.98
CA ASN A 152 -13.44 -8.42 7.68
C ASN A 152 -13.85 -6.94 7.57
N ASP A 153 -14.26 -6.49 6.38
CA ASP A 153 -14.65 -5.09 6.12
C ASP A 153 -15.86 -4.61 6.95
N ASP A 154 -16.74 -5.52 7.35
CA ASP A 154 -17.90 -5.23 8.21
C ASP A 154 -17.55 -5.18 9.71
N GLY A 155 -16.28 -5.39 10.08
CA GLY A 155 -15.82 -5.44 11.45
C GLY A 155 -16.08 -6.75 12.18
N THR A 156 -16.61 -7.77 11.50
CA THR A 156 -16.65 -9.14 12.04
C THR A 156 -15.26 -9.76 12.01
N TRP A 157 -15.03 -10.75 12.88
CA TRP A 157 -13.76 -11.47 12.90
C TRP A 157 -13.57 -12.24 11.59
N ARG A 158 -12.36 -12.13 11.02
CA ARG A 158 -11.96 -12.98 9.91
C ARG A 158 -11.89 -14.42 10.39
N THR A 159 -12.40 -15.34 9.57
CA THR A 159 -12.21 -16.76 9.83
C THR A 159 -10.85 -17.19 9.28
N ASP A 160 -10.03 -17.74 10.15
CA ASP A 160 -8.74 -18.33 9.83
C ASP A 160 -8.45 -19.49 10.79
N VAL A 161 -7.32 -20.17 10.61
CA VAL A 161 -6.97 -21.33 11.46
C VAL A 161 -6.84 -20.96 12.94
N PHE A 162 -6.40 -19.74 13.27
CA PHE A 162 -6.23 -19.28 14.64
C PHE A 162 -7.57 -18.95 15.28
N TYR A 163 -8.41 -18.16 14.60
CA TYR A 163 -9.76 -17.84 15.06
C TYR A 163 -10.60 -19.11 15.23
N ASN A 164 -10.55 -20.03 14.26
CA ASN A 164 -11.33 -21.27 14.32
C ASN A 164 -10.87 -22.21 15.44
N THR A 165 -9.61 -22.11 15.88
CA THR A 165 -9.02 -23.00 16.91
C THR A 165 -9.07 -22.38 18.31
N LEU A 166 -8.74 -21.10 18.43
CA LEU A 166 -8.53 -20.40 19.71
C LEU A 166 -9.61 -19.35 19.99
N GLY A 167 -10.54 -19.14 19.05
CA GLY A 167 -11.47 -18.01 19.09
C GLY A 167 -10.72 -16.68 19.11
N ILE A 168 -11.37 -15.62 19.59
CA ILE A 168 -10.78 -14.27 19.66
C ILE A 168 -9.55 -14.15 20.58
N SER A 169 -9.28 -15.17 21.41
CA SER A 169 -8.16 -15.15 22.36
C SER A 169 -6.79 -15.21 21.68
N TYR A 170 -6.71 -15.66 20.43
CA TYR A 170 -5.45 -15.81 19.69
C TYR A 170 -4.64 -14.51 19.65
N VAL A 171 -5.31 -13.36 19.56
CA VAL A 171 -4.64 -12.04 19.51
C VAL A 171 -3.89 -11.76 20.82
N SER A 172 -4.55 -11.97 21.96
CA SER A 172 -3.91 -11.77 23.27
C SER A 172 -2.80 -12.78 23.51
N ILE A 173 -3.00 -14.05 23.11
CA ILE A 173 -1.97 -15.09 23.18
C ILE A 173 -0.73 -14.70 22.36
N ALA A 174 -0.93 -14.24 21.11
CA ALA A 174 0.15 -13.82 20.23
C ALA A 174 0.93 -12.63 20.82
N LEU A 175 0.24 -11.59 21.30
CA LEU A 175 0.88 -10.42 21.91
C LEU A 175 1.68 -10.78 23.17
N ASN A 176 1.12 -11.58 24.07
CA ASN A 176 1.82 -12.00 25.29
C ASN A 176 3.03 -12.90 24.99
N SER A 177 2.90 -13.79 24.00
CA SER A 177 3.99 -14.65 23.54
C SER A 177 5.12 -13.80 22.93
N ALA A 178 4.78 -12.84 22.08
CA ALA A 178 5.73 -11.91 21.47
C ALA A 178 6.45 -11.08 22.53
N ARG A 179 5.74 -10.54 23.54
CA ARG A 179 6.36 -9.77 24.63
C ARG A 179 7.30 -10.61 25.47
N THR A 180 6.96 -11.87 25.70
CA THR A 180 7.80 -12.80 26.47
C THR A 180 9.08 -13.15 25.69
N ALA A 181 8.98 -13.27 24.37
CA ALA A 181 10.11 -13.52 23.49
C ALA A 181 11.03 -12.29 23.37
N ASP A 182 10.46 -11.09 23.24
CA ASP A 182 11.20 -9.83 23.22
C ASP A 182 10.47 -8.72 24.01
N PRO A 183 10.96 -8.38 25.22
CA PRO A 183 10.37 -7.34 26.04
C PRO A 183 10.54 -5.93 25.46
N ASN A 184 11.45 -5.72 24.51
CA ASN A 184 11.78 -4.40 23.95
C ASN A 184 11.09 -4.12 22.61
N ALA A 185 10.59 -5.15 21.92
CA ALA A 185 9.86 -4.98 20.68
C ALA A 185 8.56 -4.19 20.92
N LYS A 186 8.23 -3.30 19.98
CA LYS A 186 6.93 -2.66 19.96
C LYS A 186 5.93 -3.57 19.25
N LEU A 187 4.81 -3.87 19.91
CA LEU A 187 3.82 -4.84 19.44
C LEU A 187 2.59 -4.13 18.86
N TYR A 188 2.33 -4.40 17.59
CA TYR A 188 1.27 -3.75 16.84
C TYR A 188 0.26 -4.75 16.27
N ILE A 189 -0.98 -4.30 16.13
CA ILE A 189 -1.98 -4.92 15.26
C ILE A 189 -2.06 -4.08 13.97
N ASN A 190 -1.92 -4.71 12.80
CA ASN A 190 -1.86 -4.06 11.50
C ASN A 190 -3.03 -4.51 10.62
N ASP A 191 -3.79 -3.58 10.03
CA ASP A 191 -4.94 -3.90 9.17
C ASP A 191 -5.16 -2.83 8.09
N TYR A 192 -5.93 -3.17 7.05
CA TYR A 192 -6.35 -2.28 5.96
C TYR A 192 -7.82 -1.87 6.13
N ASN A 193 -8.27 -0.83 5.42
CA ASN A 193 -9.65 -0.29 5.51
C ASN A 193 -10.04 0.15 6.93
N VAL A 194 -9.05 0.53 7.73
CA VAL A 194 -9.20 1.04 9.10
C VAL A 194 -8.70 2.47 9.23
N GLU A 195 -8.40 3.14 8.12
CA GLU A 195 -7.81 4.47 8.04
C GLU A 195 -8.81 5.59 8.36
N SER A 196 -10.11 5.34 8.16
CA SER A 196 -11.20 6.27 8.44
C SER A 196 -12.26 5.68 9.38
N PRO A 197 -13.11 6.51 10.02
CA PRO A 197 -14.19 6.01 10.86
C PRO A 197 -15.13 5.08 10.07
N GLY A 198 -15.40 3.91 10.64
CA GLY A 198 -16.20 2.86 10.00
C GLY A 198 -16.33 1.63 10.88
N ALA A 199 -17.07 0.62 10.42
CA ALA A 199 -17.33 -0.60 11.18
C ALA A 199 -16.04 -1.33 11.56
N LYS A 200 -15.15 -1.55 10.58
CA LYS A 200 -13.85 -2.21 10.80
C LYS A 200 -12.94 -1.43 11.75
N SER A 201 -12.77 -0.12 11.54
CA SER A 201 -11.98 0.72 12.47
C SER A 201 -12.57 0.69 13.89
N THR A 202 -13.91 0.73 14.02
CA THR A 202 -14.58 0.64 15.32
C THR A 202 -14.33 -0.70 16.00
N ALA A 203 -14.38 -1.81 15.25
CA ALA A 203 -14.05 -3.13 15.76
C ALA A 203 -12.60 -3.20 16.26
N LEU A 204 -11.66 -2.63 15.51
CA LEU A 204 -10.26 -2.57 15.90
C LEU A 204 -10.04 -1.71 17.16
N GLN A 205 -10.69 -0.55 17.27
CA GLN A 205 -10.65 0.27 18.49
C GLN A 205 -11.23 -0.49 19.70
N ASN A 206 -12.30 -1.27 19.53
CA ASN A 206 -12.87 -2.08 20.60
C ASN A 206 -11.94 -3.23 21.01
N LEU A 207 -11.25 -3.85 20.05
CA LEU A 207 -10.21 -4.84 20.34
C LEU A 207 -9.06 -4.22 21.14
N VAL A 208 -8.55 -3.06 20.74
CA VAL A 208 -7.51 -2.33 21.50
C VAL A 208 -7.97 -2.06 22.93
N LYS A 209 -9.20 -1.56 23.13
CA LYS A 209 -9.77 -1.34 24.47
C LYS A 209 -9.80 -2.62 25.30
N SER A 210 -10.24 -3.74 24.70
CA SER A 210 -10.31 -5.04 25.37
C SER A 210 -8.93 -5.60 25.74
N LEU A 211 -7.93 -5.42 24.87
CA LEU A 211 -6.56 -5.83 25.13
C LEU A 211 -5.94 -5.00 26.26
N LYS A 212 -6.13 -3.68 26.23
CA LYS A 212 -5.64 -2.78 27.30
C LYS A 212 -6.32 -3.09 28.63
N SER A 213 -7.64 -3.36 28.65
CA SER A 213 -8.36 -3.67 29.88
C SER A 213 -7.98 -5.03 30.49
N SER A 214 -7.56 -5.99 29.65
CA SER A 214 -7.06 -7.31 30.08
C SER A 214 -5.57 -7.35 30.40
N GLY A 215 -4.85 -6.24 30.23
CA GLY A 215 -3.41 -6.14 30.50
C GLY A 215 -2.52 -6.74 29.39
N ALA A 216 -3.06 -7.01 28.21
CA ALA A 216 -2.28 -7.50 27.07
C ALA A 216 -1.30 -6.42 26.56
N PRO A 217 -0.09 -6.81 26.13
CA PRO A 217 1.00 -5.88 25.83
C PRO A 217 0.91 -5.30 24.40
N ILE A 218 -0.10 -4.50 24.12
CA ILE A 218 -0.22 -3.78 22.83
C ILE A 218 0.39 -2.37 22.93
N ASP A 219 1.29 -2.05 22.01
CA ASP A 219 1.92 -0.74 21.90
C ASP A 219 1.31 0.14 20.81
N GLY A 220 0.81 -0.46 19.72
CA GLY A 220 0.41 0.33 18.55
C GLY A 220 -0.61 -0.32 17.61
N VAL A 221 -1.12 0.50 16.69
CA VAL A 221 -1.95 0.07 15.56
C VAL A 221 -1.33 0.53 14.24
N GLY A 222 -1.17 -0.40 13.31
CA GLY A 222 -0.72 -0.16 11.95
C GLY A 222 -1.91 -0.02 10.99
N LEU A 223 -1.91 1.05 10.21
CA LEU A 223 -2.88 1.34 9.17
C LEU A 223 -2.17 1.11 7.83
N GLN A 224 -2.56 0.07 7.09
CA GLN A 224 -1.86 -0.30 5.85
C GLN A 224 -1.88 0.85 4.82
N ALA A 225 -3.01 1.56 4.71
CA ALA A 225 -3.16 2.72 3.83
C ALA A 225 -3.02 2.39 2.33
N HIS A 226 -3.61 1.27 1.90
CA HIS A 226 -3.77 0.91 0.49
C HIS A 226 -4.97 1.63 -0.12
N PHE A 227 -4.71 2.62 -0.98
CA PHE A 227 -5.76 3.46 -1.57
C PHE A 227 -5.83 3.36 -3.09
N ILE A 228 -6.92 3.88 -3.64
CA ILE A 228 -7.08 4.16 -5.08
C ILE A 228 -6.97 5.68 -5.26
N VAL A 229 -6.34 6.11 -6.35
CA VAL A 229 -6.26 7.53 -6.73
C VAL A 229 -7.66 8.14 -6.80
N GLY A 230 -7.86 9.24 -6.07
CA GLY A 230 -9.14 9.94 -5.94
C GLY A 230 -10.10 9.37 -4.91
N GLU A 231 -9.74 8.28 -4.22
CA GLU A 231 -10.58 7.62 -3.20
C GLU A 231 -9.98 7.72 -1.79
N VAL A 232 -8.93 8.53 -1.61
CA VAL A 232 -8.36 8.80 -0.27
C VAL A 232 -9.35 9.61 0.57
N PRO A 233 -9.66 9.18 1.81
CA PRO A 233 -10.49 9.96 2.72
C PRO A 233 -9.90 11.35 2.99
N SER A 234 -10.75 12.31 3.39
CA SER A 234 -10.26 13.66 3.70
C SER A 234 -9.22 13.63 4.83
N GLN A 235 -8.28 14.59 4.82
CA GLN A 235 -7.27 14.74 5.87
C GLN A 235 -7.89 14.74 7.27
N ALA A 236 -9.01 15.45 7.45
CA ALA A 236 -9.71 15.52 8.73
C ALA A 236 -10.27 14.16 9.18
N SER A 237 -10.79 13.36 8.25
CA SER A 237 -11.30 12.01 8.55
C SER A 237 -10.17 11.06 8.97
N LEU A 238 -9.05 11.09 8.24
CA LEU A 238 -7.85 10.32 8.58
C LEU A 238 -7.31 10.72 9.96
N GLN A 239 -7.16 12.03 10.19
CA GLN A 239 -6.68 12.59 11.44
C GLN A 239 -7.57 12.18 12.63
N GLN A 240 -8.89 12.38 12.50
CA GLN A 240 -9.86 12.02 13.55
C GLN A 240 -9.73 10.55 13.95
N ASN A 241 -9.57 9.66 12.98
CA ASN A 241 -9.47 8.23 13.25
C ASN A 241 -8.14 7.84 13.90
N MET A 242 -7.03 8.43 13.45
CA MET A 242 -5.73 8.24 14.11
C MET A 242 -5.73 8.77 15.54
N GLU A 243 -6.33 9.95 15.78
CA GLU A 243 -6.52 10.50 17.12
C GLU A 243 -7.34 9.57 18.01
N ALA A 244 -8.39 8.95 17.47
CA ALA A 244 -9.20 7.97 18.20
C ALA A 244 -8.38 6.76 18.69
N PHE A 245 -7.42 6.26 17.90
CA PHE A 245 -6.50 5.22 18.35
C PHE A 245 -5.51 5.74 19.40
N THR A 246 -4.87 6.88 19.18
CA THR A 246 -3.91 7.45 20.15
C THR A 246 -4.55 7.76 21.50
N ALA A 247 -5.84 8.14 21.52
CA ALA A 247 -6.62 8.34 22.75
C ALA A 247 -6.80 7.05 23.57
N LEU A 248 -6.60 5.86 22.99
CA LEU A 248 -6.58 4.57 23.69
C LEU A 248 -5.21 4.25 24.32
N GLY A 249 -4.24 5.15 24.17
CA GLY A 249 -2.88 4.99 24.70
C GLY A 249 -2.06 3.97 23.91
N VAL A 250 -2.22 3.96 22.58
CA VAL A 250 -1.40 3.20 21.63
C VAL A 250 -0.79 4.15 20.59
N GLU A 251 0.37 3.79 20.06
CA GLU A 251 1.00 4.44 18.91
C GLU A 251 0.21 4.14 17.62
N VAL A 252 0.35 4.99 16.61
CA VAL A 252 -0.21 4.73 15.27
C VAL A 252 0.92 4.72 14.25
N ALA A 253 0.82 3.86 13.25
CA ALA A 253 1.74 3.87 12.11
C ALA A 253 0.96 3.71 10.82
N ILE A 254 1.29 4.49 9.80
CA ILE A 254 0.96 4.15 8.42
C ILE A 254 2.04 3.18 7.95
N THR A 255 1.65 1.98 7.53
CA THR A 255 2.60 0.86 7.44
C THR A 255 2.92 0.40 6.02
N GLU A 256 2.00 0.59 5.07
CA GLU A 256 2.10 0.03 3.71
C GLU A 256 1.60 1.00 2.62
N LEU A 257 1.69 2.32 2.86
CA LEU A 257 1.06 3.33 2.00
C LEU A 257 1.41 3.16 0.52
N ASP A 258 0.37 2.89 -0.26
CA ASP A 258 0.37 2.95 -1.71
C ASP A 258 -0.97 3.49 -2.23
N ILE A 259 -0.93 4.15 -3.40
CA ILE A 259 -2.12 4.77 -3.99
C ILE A 259 -2.21 4.36 -5.46
N ARG A 260 -2.91 3.28 -5.75
CA ARG A 260 -2.95 2.68 -7.10
C ARG A 260 -3.82 3.47 -8.07
N MET A 261 -3.50 3.40 -9.36
CA MET A 261 -4.28 3.98 -10.45
C MET A 261 -4.48 2.97 -11.58
N THR A 262 -5.54 3.16 -12.37
CA THR A 262 -5.72 2.42 -13.63
C THR A 262 -4.67 2.86 -14.66
N LEU A 263 -4.07 1.90 -15.35
CA LEU A 263 -3.09 2.16 -16.40
C LEU A 263 -3.76 2.37 -17.78
N PRO A 264 -3.14 3.14 -18.70
CA PRO A 264 -1.85 3.82 -18.55
C PRO A 264 -1.94 5.04 -17.63
N SER A 265 -0.84 5.38 -16.97
CA SER A 265 -0.74 6.61 -16.18
C SER A 265 -0.95 7.83 -17.06
N THR A 266 -1.71 8.81 -16.56
CA THR A 266 -1.89 10.11 -17.21
C THR A 266 -1.41 11.22 -16.29
N THR A 267 -1.12 12.40 -16.85
CA THR A 267 -0.76 13.57 -16.03
C THR A 267 -1.83 13.87 -14.97
N ALA A 268 -3.12 13.75 -15.32
CA ALA A 268 -4.20 13.99 -14.37
C ALA A 268 -4.18 12.98 -13.20
N LEU A 269 -3.97 11.69 -13.48
CA LEU A 269 -3.87 10.67 -12.45
C LEU A 269 -2.64 10.87 -11.56
N LEU A 270 -1.50 11.27 -12.14
CA LEU A 270 -0.27 11.56 -11.38
C LEU A 270 -0.42 12.79 -10.48
N THR A 271 -1.07 13.85 -10.98
CA THR A 271 -1.39 15.05 -10.18
C THR A 271 -2.38 14.74 -9.06
N GLN A 272 -3.36 13.86 -9.29
CA GLN A 272 -4.26 13.45 -8.22
C GLN A 272 -3.55 12.56 -7.19
N GLN A 273 -2.74 11.60 -7.64
CA GLN A 273 -1.92 10.77 -6.77
C GLN A 273 -1.00 11.61 -5.85
N GLU A 274 -0.40 12.68 -6.38
CA GLU A 274 0.40 13.62 -5.59
C GLU A 274 -0.41 14.25 -4.44
N LYS A 275 -1.61 14.76 -4.72
CA LYS A 275 -2.50 15.33 -3.70
C LYS A 275 -2.95 14.29 -2.68
N ASP A 276 -3.19 13.07 -3.13
CA ASP A 276 -3.61 11.97 -2.28
C ASP A 276 -2.50 11.57 -1.30
N TYR A 277 -1.25 11.45 -1.78
CA TYR A 277 -0.07 11.26 -0.92
C TYR A 277 0.08 12.41 0.07
N GLN A 278 -0.01 13.66 -0.40
CA GLN A 278 0.07 14.83 0.48
C GLN A 278 -0.97 14.78 1.60
N THR A 279 -2.20 14.42 1.27
CA THR A 279 -3.32 14.32 2.22
C THR A 279 -3.03 13.31 3.34
N VAL A 280 -2.56 12.11 2.98
CA VAL A 280 -2.23 11.05 3.95
C VAL A 280 -1.06 11.46 4.84
N ILE A 281 0.01 12.00 4.25
CA ILE A 281 1.18 12.43 5.01
C ILE A 281 0.85 13.59 5.94
N ALA A 282 0.10 14.59 5.48
CA ALA A 282 -0.31 15.73 6.29
C ALA A 282 -1.19 15.31 7.48
N ALA A 283 -2.11 14.35 7.29
CA ALA A 283 -2.94 13.83 8.37
C ALA A 283 -2.08 13.19 9.47
N CYS A 284 -1.16 12.29 9.11
CA CYS A 284 -0.30 11.64 10.09
C CYS A 284 0.76 12.61 10.66
N ALA A 285 1.18 13.62 9.90
CA ALA A 285 2.02 14.70 10.42
C ALA A 285 1.33 15.47 11.56
N ALA A 286 0.03 15.74 11.44
CA ALA A 286 -0.77 16.43 12.43
C ALA A 286 -1.02 15.63 13.72
N VAL A 287 -0.91 14.30 13.69
CA VAL A 287 -1.13 13.43 14.87
C VAL A 287 0.17 13.10 15.59
N GLN A 288 0.22 13.40 16.89
CA GLN A 288 1.33 13.00 17.75
C GLN A 288 1.31 11.48 17.96
N GLY A 289 2.44 10.81 17.73
CA GLY A 289 2.54 9.35 17.84
C GLY A 289 2.24 8.58 16.55
N CYS A 290 2.00 9.27 15.42
CA CYS A 290 1.92 8.64 14.10
C CYS A 290 3.30 8.54 13.39
N THR A 291 3.60 7.42 12.72
CA THR A 291 4.88 7.11 12.01
C THR A 291 4.63 6.46 10.63
N PHE A 292 5.64 6.31 9.76
CA PHE A 292 5.44 5.89 8.34
C PHE A 292 6.38 4.79 7.83
N SER A 293 5.82 3.79 7.14
CA SER A 293 6.51 2.91 6.19
C SER A 293 5.63 2.72 4.93
N GLY A 294 6.22 2.63 3.72
CA GLY A 294 5.48 2.52 2.44
C GLY A 294 6.05 1.50 1.43
N GLN A 295 5.28 1.13 0.38
CA GLN A 295 5.58 0.00 -0.54
C GLN A 295 5.27 0.24 -2.04
N GLY A 296 6.03 -0.39 -2.96
CA GLY A 296 5.55 -0.85 -4.29
C GLY A 296 5.56 0.12 -5.48
N ALA A 297 5.14 -0.25 -6.69
CA ALA A 297 5.19 0.64 -7.89
C ALA A 297 4.12 1.76 -7.92
N ALA A 298 3.13 1.69 -7.02
CA ALA A 298 2.26 2.81 -6.68
C ALA A 298 2.99 3.90 -5.85
N CYS A 299 4.28 3.69 -5.52
CA CYS A 299 5.16 4.58 -4.77
C CYS A 299 5.50 5.92 -5.43
N PRO A 300 6.24 6.77 -4.68
CA PRO A 300 6.81 8.02 -5.16
C PRO A 300 7.91 7.91 -6.23
N TRP A 301 8.28 6.70 -6.66
CA TRP A 301 9.26 6.46 -7.73
C TRP A 301 8.64 5.61 -8.84
N ASP A 302 9.08 5.82 -10.08
CA ASP A 302 8.70 5.01 -11.23
C ASP A 302 9.55 3.72 -11.36
N ALA A 303 9.27 2.92 -12.39
CA ALA A 303 9.99 1.67 -12.65
C ALA A 303 11.49 1.84 -12.96
N ASN A 304 11.93 3.06 -13.27
CA ASN A 304 13.34 3.40 -13.51
C ASN A 304 13.99 4.06 -12.29
N LEU A 305 13.35 4.01 -11.12
CA LEU A 305 13.78 4.66 -9.88
C LEU A 305 13.88 6.19 -10.01
N VAL A 306 13.09 6.79 -10.91
CA VAL A 306 12.96 8.24 -11.04
C VAL A 306 11.79 8.73 -10.18
N LYS A 307 12.00 9.82 -9.44
CA LYS A 307 10.97 10.44 -8.59
C LYS A 307 9.75 10.86 -9.42
N LYS A 308 8.56 10.43 -9.00
CA LYS A 308 7.25 10.87 -9.49
C LYS A 308 6.77 12.12 -8.73
N PRO A 309 5.73 12.82 -9.21
CA PRO A 309 5.11 13.93 -8.47
C PRO A 309 4.66 13.56 -7.05
N ALA A 310 4.28 12.30 -6.82
CA ALA A 310 3.99 11.77 -5.48
C ALA A 310 5.14 11.98 -4.46
N PHE A 311 6.40 12.05 -4.90
CA PHE A 311 7.53 12.39 -4.03
C PHE A 311 7.41 13.82 -3.48
N THR A 312 7.01 14.77 -4.33
CA THR A 312 6.74 16.15 -3.93
C THR A 312 5.56 16.20 -2.96
N GLY A 313 4.47 15.49 -3.26
CA GLY A 313 3.31 15.42 -2.36
C GLY A 313 3.67 14.95 -0.94
N ILE A 314 4.59 13.97 -0.81
CA ILE A 314 5.08 13.55 0.51
C ILE A 314 5.89 14.64 1.19
N ALA A 315 6.82 15.29 0.47
CA ALA A 315 7.63 16.37 1.01
C ALA A 315 6.74 17.53 1.50
N ASP A 316 5.77 17.94 0.69
CA ASP A 316 4.81 19.00 0.99
C ASP A 316 3.86 18.63 2.14
N GLY A 317 3.50 17.34 2.26
CA GLY A 317 2.73 16.83 3.41
C GLY A 317 3.50 16.95 4.73
N PHE A 318 4.83 16.93 4.67
CA PHE A 318 5.70 17.31 5.79
C PHE A 318 6.01 18.81 5.83
N GLY A 319 5.43 19.65 4.97
CA GLY A 319 5.64 21.10 4.96
C GLY A 319 7.04 21.53 4.52
N ALA A 320 7.56 20.91 3.46
CA ALA A 320 8.75 21.36 2.72
C ALA A 320 8.49 22.61 1.85
#